data_AF-X0VTE8-F1
#
_entry.id   AF-X0VTE8-F1
#
_cell.length_a   1.000
_cell.length_b   1.000
_cell.length_c   1.000
_cell.angle_alpha   90.00
_cell.angle_beta   90.00
_cell.angle_gamma   90.00
#
_symmetry.space_group_name_H-M   'P 1'
#
loop_
_entity.id
_entity.type
_entity.pdbx_description
1 polymer ?
#
loop_
_entity_poly.entity_id
_entity_poly.type
_entity_poly.pdbx_seq_one_letter_code
_entity_poly.pdbx_strand_id
1 'polypeptide(L)'
;MPRSEAEKLGAMALFGEKYGSEVRVVAIGAANETLLGEAFSREFCGGTHCDNTGQIGGFKIIKEESIAAGVRRITALTGTGLNAYLEKASDIVDELSAMLKVPSEALVDRVGQLIKDNKKLSKELRTAAKASGSDVMAEAKQLLQKCEKINESSIIIGRLDATHIEQAREAVDMLKKKAKSAAIVLGFEDDDRATLLAGMTDDLIKKGLKAGDIVKAIAPIIDGGGGGRPQMAQAGG
;
A
#
# COMPACT_ATOMS: atom_id res chain seq x y z
N MET A 1 -28.70 44.66 -22.79
CA MET A 1 -29.38 45.72 -22.03
C MET A 1 -28.36 46.56 -21.28
N PRO A 2 -28.66 47.83 -20.96
CA PRO A 2 -27.80 48.67 -20.12
C PRO A 2 -27.51 48.00 -18.77
N ARG A 3 -26.27 48.07 -18.31
CA ARG A 3 -25.84 47.43 -17.07
C ARG A 3 -26.65 47.87 -15.85
N SER A 4 -26.96 49.16 -15.76
CA SER A 4 -27.73 49.72 -14.66
C SER A 4 -29.16 49.17 -14.58
N GLU A 5 -29.74 48.76 -15.70
CA GLU A 5 -31.05 48.11 -15.76
C GLU A 5 -30.96 46.65 -15.34
N ALA A 6 -29.93 45.95 -15.80
CA ALA A 6 -29.66 44.57 -15.43
C ALA A 6 -29.42 44.40 -13.91
N GLU A 7 -28.66 45.32 -13.30
CA GLU A 7 -28.42 45.35 -11.85
C GLU A 7 -29.73 45.58 -11.07
N LYS A 8 -30.65 46.41 -11.57
CA LYS A 8 -31.98 46.61 -10.95
C LYS A 8 -32.86 45.36 -10.99
N LEU A 9 -32.65 44.48 -11.97
CA LEU A 9 -33.30 43.17 -12.04
C LEU A 9 -32.69 42.14 -11.06
N GLY A 10 -31.66 42.51 -10.30
CA GLY A 10 -30.95 41.61 -9.41
C GLY A 10 -30.12 40.56 -10.14
N ALA A 11 -29.72 40.83 -11.38
CA ALA A 11 -28.81 39.97 -12.12
C ALA A 11 -27.38 40.10 -11.55
N MET A 12 -26.72 38.97 -11.32
CA MET A 12 -25.42 38.90 -10.68
C MET A 12 -24.28 38.98 -11.68
N ALA A 13 -23.24 39.74 -11.32
CA ALA A 13 -21.94 39.72 -11.98
C ALA A 13 -21.05 38.66 -11.30
N LEU A 14 -20.40 37.79 -12.09
CA LEU A 14 -19.45 36.83 -11.55
C LEU A 14 -18.20 37.54 -11.00
N PHE A 15 -17.72 37.08 -9.84
CA PHE A 15 -16.61 37.68 -9.10
C PHE A 15 -15.31 37.62 -9.92
N GLY A 16 -14.64 38.77 -10.08
CA GLY A 16 -13.36 38.89 -10.78
C GLY A 16 -13.44 39.30 -12.26
N GLU A 17 -14.64 39.32 -12.84
CA GLU A 17 -14.86 39.69 -14.25
C GLU A 17 -15.12 41.21 -14.44
N LYS A 18 -14.75 41.75 -15.61
CA LYS A 18 -15.02 43.14 -15.99
C LYS A 18 -16.13 43.22 -17.03
N TYR A 19 -17.12 44.07 -16.79
CA TYR A 19 -18.30 44.23 -17.65
C TYR A 19 -18.41 45.67 -18.20
N GLY A 20 -18.82 45.79 -19.47
CA GLY A 20 -19.05 47.08 -20.14
C GLY A 20 -20.34 47.78 -19.73
N SER A 21 -20.68 48.86 -20.44
CA SER A 21 -21.93 49.62 -20.23
C SER A 21 -23.18 48.87 -20.67
N GLU A 22 -23.02 47.93 -21.61
CA GLU A 22 -24.05 46.99 -22.03
C GLU A 22 -23.65 45.56 -21.66
N VAL A 23 -24.62 44.79 -21.17
CA VAL A 23 -24.42 43.39 -20.81
C VAL A 23 -25.50 42.50 -21.41
N ARG A 24 -25.17 41.21 -21.54
CA ARG A 24 -26.11 40.13 -21.80
C ARG A 24 -26.49 39.48 -20.47
N VAL A 25 -27.78 39.52 -20.16
CA VAL A 25 -28.35 38.81 -19.01
C VAL A 25 -28.88 37.47 -19.49
N VAL A 26 -28.50 36.41 -18.80
CA VAL A 26 -29.10 35.09 -18.96
C VAL A 26 -29.93 34.82 -17.72
N ALA A 27 -31.19 34.43 -17.93
CA ALA A 27 -32.13 34.12 -16.87
C ALA A 27 -32.58 32.67 -16.99
N ILE A 28 -32.48 31.93 -15.88
CA ILE A 28 -32.86 30.52 -15.81
C ILE A 28 -34.15 30.44 -14.99
N GLY A 29 -35.20 29.86 -15.58
CA GLY A 29 -36.50 29.66 -14.93
C GLY A 29 -37.50 30.80 -15.11
N ALA A 30 -37.28 31.75 -16.03
CA ALA A 30 -38.31 32.69 -16.46
C ALA A 30 -39.16 32.09 -17.59
N ALA A 31 -40.47 32.37 -17.59
CA ALA A 31 -41.36 31.91 -18.65
C ALA A 31 -41.19 32.67 -19.96
N ASN A 32 -40.77 33.95 -19.91
CA ASN A 32 -40.48 34.80 -21.06
C ASN A 32 -39.68 36.05 -20.63
N GLU A 33 -39.27 36.87 -21.60
CA GLU A 33 -38.45 38.07 -21.40
C GLU A 33 -39.14 39.18 -20.58
N THR A 34 -40.47 39.18 -20.48
CA THR A 34 -41.19 40.15 -19.65
C THR A 34 -41.24 39.76 -18.17
N LEU A 35 -40.98 38.48 -17.86
CA LEU A 35 -41.01 37.91 -16.51
C LEU A 35 -39.60 37.58 -15.98
N LEU A 36 -38.58 38.27 -16.46
CA LEU A 36 -37.20 38.06 -16.00
C LEU A 36 -37.07 38.24 -14.48
N GLY A 37 -37.84 39.14 -13.87
CA GLY A 37 -37.87 39.36 -12.41
C GLY A 37 -38.28 38.14 -11.58
N GLU A 38 -38.94 37.15 -12.19
CA GLU A 38 -39.37 35.91 -11.54
C GLU A 38 -38.40 34.74 -11.76
N ALA A 39 -37.36 34.92 -12.58
CA ALA A 39 -36.35 33.90 -12.83
C ALA A 39 -35.67 33.43 -11.53
N PHE A 40 -35.34 32.14 -11.48
CA PHE A 40 -34.63 31.53 -10.35
C PHE A 40 -33.18 32.01 -10.24
N SER A 41 -32.47 32.07 -11.37
CA SER A 41 -31.14 32.68 -11.46
C SER A 41 -31.10 33.69 -12.61
N ARG A 42 -30.33 34.76 -12.40
CA ARG A 42 -30.07 35.80 -13.41
C ARG A 42 -28.62 36.21 -13.30
N GLU A 43 -27.88 36.09 -14.38
CA GLU A 43 -26.43 36.29 -14.38
C GLU A 43 -25.98 37.03 -15.63
N PHE A 44 -24.87 37.76 -15.52
CA PHE A 44 -24.18 38.32 -16.67
C PHE A 44 -23.36 37.20 -17.32
N CYS A 45 -23.78 36.75 -18.50
CA CYS A 45 -23.07 35.69 -19.21
C CYS A 45 -23.06 35.90 -20.73
N GLY A 46 -21.86 35.94 -21.30
CA GLY A 46 -21.64 36.00 -22.75
C GLY A 46 -21.55 34.62 -23.43
N GLY A 47 -21.62 33.53 -22.66
CA GLY A 47 -21.48 32.17 -23.18
C GLY A 47 -22.72 31.64 -23.92
N THR A 48 -22.56 30.46 -24.53
CA THR A 48 -23.67 29.71 -25.13
C THR A 48 -24.54 29.06 -24.06
N HIS A 49 -25.85 29.05 -24.28
CA HIS A 49 -26.80 28.40 -23.37
C HIS A 49 -27.76 27.52 -24.16
N CYS A 50 -28.32 26.54 -23.46
CA CYS A 50 -29.46 25.76 -23.92
C CYS A 50 -30.74 26.62 -23.86
N ASP A 51 -31.73 26.27 -24.67
CA ASP A 51 -33.03 26.97 -24.70
C ASP A 51 -33.87 26.66 -23.45
N ASN A 52 -33.68 25.47 -22.88
CA ASN A 52 -34.31 25.08 -21.62
C ASN A 52 -33.40 24.13 -20.83
N THR A 53 -33.59 24.09 -19.51
CA THR A 53 -32.76 23.28 -18.60
C THR A 53 -32.89 21.78 -18.83
N GLY A 54 -34.00 21.32 -19.41
CA GLY A 54 -34.21 19.91 -19.76
C GLY A 54 -33.18 19.38 -20.76
N GLN A 55 -32.65 20.23 -21.64
CA GLN A 55 -31.60 19.85 -22.61
C GLN A 55 -30.25 19.51 -21.95
N ILE A 56 -30.01 20.00 -20.73
CA ILE A 56 -28.78 19.71 -19.97
C ILE A 56 -28.77 18.24 -19.51
N GLY A 57 -29.95 17.66 -19.29
CA GLY A 57 -30.12 16.29 -18.82
C GLY A 57 -29.73 16.12 -17.34
N GLY A 58 -29.17 14.95 -17.02
CA GLY A 58 -28.72 14.66 -15.65
C GLY A 58 -27.59 15.58 -15.21
N PHE A 59 -27.49 15.82 -13.90
CA PHE A 59 -26.41 16.56 -13.27
C PHE A 59 -25.90 15.76 -12.07
N LYS A 60 -24.59 15.58 -11.98
CA LYS A 60 -23.98 14.89 -10.83
C LYS A 60 -22.68 15.58 -10.44
N ILE A 61 -22.57 15.91 -9.15
CA ILE A 61 -21.30 16.29 -8.54
C ILE A 61 -20.45 15.02 -8.39
N ILE A 62 -19.31 15.00 -9.07
CA ILE A 62 -18.37 13.87 -9.02
C ILE A 62 -17.24 14.10 -8.02
N LYS A 63 -16.97 15.36 -7.67
CA LYS A 63 -15.92 15.71 -6.72
C LYS A 63 -16.21 17.04 -6.04
N GLU A 64 -15.89 17.11 -4.77
CA GLU A 64 -15.90 18.35 -3.99
C GLU A 64 -14.61 18.43 -3.18
N GLU A 65 -13.90 19.55 -3.27
CA GLU A 65 -12.59 19.71 -2.63
C GLU A 65 -12.39 21.13 -2.08
N SER A 66 -11.70 21.25 -0.95
CA SER A 66 -11.35 22.54 -0.34
C SER A 66 -10.11 23.11 -1.04
N ILE A 67 -10.18 24.35 -1.52
CA ILE A 67 -9.02 25.04 -2.12
C ILE A 67 -8.36 26.00 -1.12
N ALA A 68 -9.17 26.69 -0.31
CA ALA A 68 -8.72 27.65 0.69
C ALA A 68 -9.76 27.74 1.83
N ALA A 69 -9.44 28.47 2.90
CA ALA A 69 -10.38 28.73 3.97
C ALA A 69 -11.68 29.37 3.42
N GLY A 70 -12.81 28.69 3.57
CA GLY A 70 -14.11 29.14 3.07
C GLY A 70 -14.36 28.95 1.57
N VAL A 71 -13.43 28.35 0.81
CA VAL A 71 -13.56 28.18 -0.65
C VAL A 71 -13.52 26.71 -1.04
N ARG A 72 -14.53 26.27 -1.80
CA ARG A 72 -14.70 24.89 -2.26
C ARG A 72 -14.81 24.83 -3.77
N ARG A 73 -14.15 23.86 -4.39
CA ARG A 73 -14.31 23.49 -5.80
C ARG A 73 -15.30 22.35 -5.92
N ILE A 74 -16.29 22.54 -6.78
CA ILE A 74 -17.21 21.48 -7.18
C ILE A 74 -16.86 21.10 -8.62
N THR A 75 -16.66 19.82 -8.87
CA THR A 75 -16.57 19.25 -10.22
C THR A 75 -17.83 18.44 -10.47
N ALA A 76 -18.53 18.76 -11.54
CA ALA A 76 -19.77 18.09 -11.91
C ALA A 76 -19.78 17.75 -13.41
N LEU A 77 -20.57 16.73 -13.77
CA LEU A 77 -20.82 16.32 -15.14
C LEU A 77 -22.31 16.42 -15.44
N THR A 78 -22.61 16.70 -16.71
CA THR A 78 -23.98 16.72 -17.24
C THR A 78 -24.08 15.98 -18.57
N GLY A 79 -25.31 15.75 -19.04
CA GLY A 79 -25.60 15.23 -20.36
C GLY A 79 -24.84 13.96 -20.73
N THR A 80 -24.29 13.92 -21.94
CA THR A 80 -23.54 12.77 -22.46
C THR A 80 -22.26 12.48 -21.68
N GLY A 81 -21.60 13.51 -21.16
CA GLY A 81 -20.42 13.34 -20.31
C GLY A 81 -20.74 12.60 -19.01
N LEU A 82 -21.91 12.88 -18.42
CA LEU A 82 -22.39 12.13 -17.26
C LEU A 82 -22.77 10.70 -17.62
N ASN A 83 -23.46 10.49 -18.75
CA ASN A 83 -23.86 9.14 -19.17
C ASN A 83 -22.64 8.24 -19.38
N ALA A 84 -21.63 8.71 -20.10
CA ALA A 84 -20.38 7.98 -20.32
C ALA A 84 -19.65 7.67 -19.00
N TYR A 85 -19.70 8.61 -18.04
CA TYR A 85 -19.12 8.40 -16.71
C TYR A 85 -19.84 7.30 -15.93
N LEU A 86 -21.18 7.27 -15.98
CA LEU A 86 -21.99 6.27 -15.28
C LEU A 86 -21.88 4.88 -15.92
N GLU A 87 -21.85 4.82 -17.25
CA GLU A 87 -21.67 3.56 -18.00
C GLU A 87 -20.33 2.92 -17.65
N LYS A 88 -19.23 3.70 -17.71
CA LYS A 88 -17.91 3.21 -17.28
C LYS A 88 -17.87 2.75 -15.82
N ALA A 89 -18.60 3.43 -14.93
CA ALA A 89 -18.70 3.02 -13.54
C ALA A 89 -19.48 1.70 -13.39
N SER A 90 -20.52 1.50 -14.20
CA SER A 90 -21.27 0.24 -14.27
C SER A 90 -20.40 -0.91 -14.76
N ASP A 91 -19.65 -0.71 -15.85
CA ASP A 91 -18.77 -1.76 -16.41
C ASP A 91 -17.77 -2.28 -15.38
N ILE A 92 -17.17 -1.38 -14.59
CA ILE A 92 -16.25 -1.75 -13.51
C ILE A 92 -16.94 -2.60 -12.45
N VAL A 93 -18.18 -2.25 -12.08
CA VAL A 93 -18.97 -3.01 -11.11
C VAL A 93 -19.31 -4.39 -11.65
N ASP A 94 -19.70 -4.49 -12.92
CA ASP A 94 -20.02 -5.75 -13.58
C ASP A 94 -18.79 -6.68 -13.68
N GLU A 95 -17.63 -6.13 -14.04
CA GLU A 95 -16.36 -6.87 -14.08
C GLU A 95 -15.99 -7.43 -12.68
N LEU A 96 -16.09 -6.60 -11.64
CA LEU A 96 -15.83 -7.02 -10.27
C LEU A 96 -16.81 -8.10 -9.80
N SER A 97 -18.10 -7.94 -10.14
CA SER A 97 -19.14 -8.92 -9.82
C SER A 97 -18.88 -10.26 -10.50
N ALA A 98 -18.47 -10.26 -11.77
CA ALA A 98 -18.10 -11.47 -12.49
C ALA A 98 -16.84 -12.13 -11.89
N MET A 99 -15.80 -11.35 -11.60
CA MET A 99 -14.55 -11.83 -11.03
C MET A 99 -14.75 -12.47 -9.64
N LEU A 100 -15.54 -11.82 -8.80
CA LEU A 100 -15.80 -12.26 -7.43
C LEU A 100 -16.97 -13.23 -7.32
N LYS A 101 -17.70 -13.44 -8.42
CA LYS A 101 -18.87 -14.32 -8.56
C LYS A 101 -19.98 -13.98 -7.55
N VAL A 102 -20.28 -12.71 -7.40
CA VAL A 102 -21.33 -12.19 -6.51
C VAL A 102 -22.11 -11.06 -7.18
N PRO A 103 -23.39 -10.86 -6.84
CA PRO A 103 -24.14 -9.70 -7.30
C PRO A 103 -23.53 -8.39 -6.76
N SER A 104 -23.79 -7.28 -7.47
CA SER A 104 -23.20 -5.96 -7.20
C SER A 104 -23.40 -5.49 -5.76
N GLU A 105 -24.57 -5.79 -5.20
CA GLU A 105 -25.01 -5.44 -3.85
C GLU A 105 -24.17 -6.14 -2.78
N ALA A 106 -23.60 -7.30 -3.09
CA ALA A 106 -22.78 -8.10 -2.19
C ALA A 106 -21.27 -7.85 -2.37
N LEU A 107 -20.85 -6.98 -3.32
CA LEU A 107 -19.44 -6.74 -3.61
C LEU A 107 -18.67 -6.22 -2.40
N VAL A 108 -19.24 -5.24 -1.68
CA VAL A 108 -18.58 -4.63 -0.52
C VAL A 108 -18.32 -5.66 0.56
N ASP A 109 -19.30 -6.51 0.86
CA ASP A 109 -19.17 -7.58 1.85
C ASP A 109 -18.17 -8.65 1.41
N ARG A 110 -18.21 -9.05 0.13
CA ARG A 110 -17.30 -10.05 -0.44
C ARG A 110 -15.84 -9.57 -0.39
N VAL A 111 -15.59 -8.32 -0.77
CA VAL A 111 -14.25 -7.71 -0.66
C VAL A 111 -13.83 -7.61 0.80
N GLY A 112 -14.72 -7.19 1.69
CA GLY A 112 -14.46 -7.14 3.13
C GLY A 112 -14.07 -8.50 3.71
N GLN A 113 -14.75 -9.57 3.28
CA GLN A 113 -14.42 -10.94 3.67
C GLN A 113 -13.06 -11.38 3.15
N LEU A 114 -12.74 -11.13 1.87
CA LEU A 114 -11.43 -11.44 1.29
C LEU A 114 -10.28 -10.74 2.03
N ILE A 115 -10.46 -9.48 2.44
CA ILE A 115 -9.45 -8.76 3.23
C ILE A 115 -9.24 -9.43 4.61
N LYS A 116 -10.32 -9.87 5.27
CA LYS A 116 -10.25 -10.58 6.55
C LYS A 116 -9.57 -11.94 6.41
N ASP A 117 -9.97 -12.70 5.39
CA ASP A 117 -9.41 -14.02 5.10
C ASP A 117 -7.92 -13.91 4.78
N ASN A 118 -7.51 -12.93 3.96
CA ASN A 118 -6.11 -12.71 3.64
C ASN A 118 -5.26 -12.39 4.89
N LYS A 119 -5.78 -11.56 5.81
CA LYS A 119 -5.13 -11.28 7.10
C LYS A 119 -5.02 -12.54 7.97
N LYS A 120 -6.08 -13.36 8.01
CA LYS A 120 -6.10 -14.62 8.76
C LYS A 120 -5.09 -15.62 8.19
N LEU A 121 -5.12 -15.85 6.89
CA LEU A 121 -4.19 -16.74 6.18
C LEU A 121 -2.75 -16.29 6.36
N SER A 122 -2.47 -14.99 6.29
CA SER A 122 -1.13 -14.44 6.55
C SER A 122 -0.64 -14.77 7.97
N LYS A 123 -1.53 -14.71 8.97
CA LYS A 123 -1.20 -15.07 10.37
C LYS A 123 -1.02 -16.58 10.55
N GLU A 124 -1.84 -17.38 9.88
CA GLU A 124 -1.75 -18.84 9.89
C GLU A 124 -0.44 -19.30 9.24
N LEU A 125 -0.06 -18.74 8.09
CA LEU A 125 1.24 -18.97 7.45
C LEU A 125 2.40 -18.69 8.39
N ARG A 126 2.38 -17.54 9.09
CA ARG A 126 3.43 -17.21 10.07
C ARG A 126 3.48 -18.20 11.25
N THR A 127 2.32 -18.71 11.68
CA THR A 127 2.23 -19.70 12.76
C THR A 127 2.73 -21.07 12.29
N ALA A 128 2.34 -21.48 11.08
CA ALA A 128 2.79 -22.73 10.47
C ALA A 128 4.30 -22.74 10.23
N ALA A 129 4.86 -21.62 9.75
CA ALA A 129 6.32 -21.44 9.62
C ALA A 129 7.06 -21.49 10.96
N LYS A 130 6.40 -21.16 12.09
CA LYS A 130 6.99 -21.35 13.42
C LYS A 130 6.89 -22.80 13.89
N ALA A 131 5.83 -23.51 13.51
CA ALA A 131 5.65 -24.92 13.83
C ALA A 131 6.66 -25.80 13.08
N SER A 132 6.98 -25.51 11.81
CA SER A 132 8.09 -26.17 11.10
C SER A 132 9.47 -25.86 11.71
N GLY A 133 9.60 -24.73 12.40
CA GLY A 133 10.81 -24.39 13.17
C GLY A 133 11.08 -25.31 14.38
N SER A 134 10.14 -26.15 14.83
CA SER A 134 10.41 -27.09 15.93
C SER A 134 11.45 -28.14 15.56
N ASP A 135 11.49 -28.54 14.29
CA ASP A 135 12.45 -29.51 13.77
C ASP A 135 13.84 -28.87 13.64
N VAL A 136 13.92 -27.65 13.12
CA VAL A 136 15.16 -26.84 13.08
C VAL A 136 15.78 -26.68 14.48
N MET A 137 14.95 -26.44 15.49
CA MET A 137 15.43 -26.30 16.87
C MET A 137 15.85 -27.63 17.50
N ALA A 138 15.29 -28.77 17.05
CA ALA A 138 15.74 -30.09 17.45
C ALA A 138 17.08 -30.45 16.79
N GLU A 139 17.23 -30.19 15.49
CA GLU A 139 18.48 -30.33 14.74
C GLU A 139 19.61 -29.51 15.35
N ALA A 140 19.36 -28.23 15.63
CA ALA A 140 20.33 -27.36 16.30
C ALA A 140 20.78 -27.94 17.66
N LYS A 141 19.85 -28.49 18.46
CA LYS A 141 20.23 -29.16 19.73
C LYS A 141 21.08 -30.41 19.49
N GLN A 142 20.82 -31.18 18.43
CA GLN A 142 21.65 -32.32 18.08
C GLN A 142 23.06 -31.90 17.64
N LEU A 143 23.17 -30.81 16.87
CA LEU A 143 24.46 -30.23 16.49
C LEU A 143 25.24 -29.78 17.73
N LEU A 144 24.59 -29.17 18.72
CA LEU A 144 25.22 -28.82 19.99
C LEU A 144 25.72 -30.06 20.76
N GLN A 145 25.00 -31.17 20.71
CA GLN A 145 25.42 -32.41 21.39
C GLN A 145 26.63 -33.07 20.73
N LYS A 146 26.72 -32.96 19.40
CA LYS A 146 27.81 -33.55 18.58
C LYS A 146 28.96 -32.59 18.31
N CYS A 147 28.89 -31.36 18.81
CA CYS A 147 29.87 -30.32 18.50
C CYS A 147 31.27 -30.67 19.03
N GLU A 148 32.28 -30.21 18.30
CA GLU A 148 33.65 -30.25 18.78
C GLU A 148 33.85 -29.17 19.84
N LYS A 149 34.64 -29.47 20.87
CA LYS A 149 35.00 -28.51 21.91
C LYS A 149 36.49 -28.26 21.92
N ILE A 150 36.86 -26.99 21.90
CA ILE A 150 38.23 -26.54 22.15
C ILE A 150 38.21 -25.76 23.46
N ASN A 151 38.80 -26.35 24.50
CA ASN A 151 38.69 -25.87 25.88
C ASN A 151 37.21 -25.74 26.31
N GLU A 152 36.79 -24.54 26.70
CA GLU A 152 35.41 -24.24 27.11
C GLU A 152 34.51 -23.81 25.94
N SER A 153 35.07 -23.65 24.73
CA SER A 153 34.36 -23.12 23.57
C SER A 153 33.86 -24.23 22.67
N SER A 154 32.58 -24.15 22.30
CA SER A 154 31.93 -25.11 21.39
C SER A 154 32.03 -24.62 19.94
N ILE A 155 32.43 -25.50 19.03
CA ILE A 155 32.47 -25.25 17.58
C ILE A 155 31.31 -26.00 16.96
N ILE A 156 30.29 -25.26 16.52
CA ILE A 156 29.03 -25.83 16.06
C ILE A 156 28.91 -25.55 14.56
N ILE A 157 29.06 -26.60 13.75
CA ILE A 157 28.97 -26.52 12.30
C ILE A 157 27.91 -27.51 11.83
N GLY A 158 26.98 -27.09 10.99
CA GLY A 158 25.99 -28.01 10.44
C GLY A 158 25.05 -27.41 9.42
N ARG A 159 24.33 -28.28 8.71
CA ARG A 159 23.18 -27.91 7.88
C ARG A 159 21.91 -27.97 8.74
N LEU A 160 21.03 -27.00 8.54
CA LEU A 160 19.66 -27.02 9.06
C LEU A 160 18.69 -27.09 7.90
N ASP A 161 17.58 -27.79 8.06
CA ASP A 161 16.44 -27.69 7.14
C ASP A 161 15.54 -26.51 7.54
N ALA A 162 16.17 -25.33 7.69
CA ALA A 162 15.47 -24.07 7.88
C ALA A 162 14.97 -23.57 6.53
N THR A 163 13.72 -23.11 6.47
CA THR A 163 13.13 -22.60 5.23
C THR A 163 13.24 -21.09 5.11
N HIS A 164 13.62 -20.39 6.19
CA HIS A 164 13.83 -18.94 6.20
C HIS A 164 14.90 -18.53 7.22
N ILE A 165 15.61 -17.44 6.95
CA ILE A 165 16.71 -16.94 7.79
C ILE A 165 16.36 -16.68 9.25
N GLU A 166 15.12 -16.29 9.56
CA GLU A 166 14.70 -16.02 10.93
C GLU A 166 14.73 -17.28 11.80
N GLN A 167 14.40 -18.46 11.26
CA GLN A 167 14.51 -19.73 11.99
C GLN A 167 15.98 -20.07 12.29
N ALA A 168 16.87 -19.86 11.32
CA ALA A 168 18.31 -20.07 11.52
C ALA A 168 18.89 -19.09 12.55
N ARG A 169 18.44 -17.83 12.57
CA ARG A 169 18.82 -16.84 13.59
C ARG A 169 18.35 -17.25 14.99
N GLU A 170 17.10 -17.68 15.13
CA GLU A 170 16.57 -18.21 16.39
C GLU A 170 17.38 -19.42 16.89
N ALA A 171 17.77 -20.32 15.99
CA ALA A 171 18.64 -21.46 16.28
C ALA A 171 20.03 -21.01 16.78
N VAL A 172 20.69 -20.08 16.08
CA VAL A 172 21.99 -19.50 16.50
C VAL A 172 21.87 -18.88 17.89
N ASP A 173 20.82 -18.10 18.15
CA ASP A 173 20.63 -17.45 19.45
C ASP A 173 20.40 -18.47 20.58
N MET A 174 19.67 -19.55 20.32
CA MET A 174 19.50 -20.64 21.27
C MET A 174 20.82 -21.39 21.53
N LEU A 175 21.57 -21.68 20.48
CA LEU A 175 22.88 -22.33 20.58
C LEU A 175 23.87 -21.52 21.41
N LYS A 176 24.00 -20.21 21.14
CA LYS A 176 24.82 -19.29 21.94
C LYS A 176 24.44 -19.32 23.41
N LYS A 177 23.13 -19.23 23.71
CA LYS A 177 22.61 -19.26 25.09
C LYS A 177 22.93 -20.56 25.81
N LYS A 178 22.84 -21.71 25.13
CA LYS A 178 23.10 -23.03 25.74
C LYS A 178 24.58 -23.36 25.88
N ALA A 179 25.39 -23.02 24.89
CA ALA A 179 26.80 -23.35 24.86
C ALA A 179 27.66 -22.45 25.75
N LYS A 180 27.16 -21.25 26.12
CA LYS A 180 27.85 -20.18 26.89
C LYS A 180 29.04 -19.54 26.17
N SER A 181 29.91 -20.34 25.55
CA SER A 181 30.99 -19.93 24.65
C SER A 181 30.90 -20.76 23.35
N ALA A 182 30.64 -20.11 22.21
CA ALA A 182 30.48 -20.81 20.95
C ALA A 182 30.82 -19.99 19.71
N ALA A 183 31.47 -20.66 18.75
CA ALA A 183 31.57 -20.24 17.35
C ALA A 183 30.66 -21.15 16.52
N ILE A 184 29.76 -20.55 15.74
CA ILE A 184 28.66 -21.26 15.08
C ILE A 184 28.66 -20.92 13.60
N VAL A 185 28.54 -21.93 12.73
CA VAL A 185 28.32 -21.78 11.30
C VAL A 185 27.21 -22.73 10.87
N LEU A 186 26.10 -22.19 10.37
CA LEU A 186 24.95 -22.96 9.91
C LEU A 186 24.72 -22.69 8.43
N GLY A 187 24.47 -23.74 7.66
CA GLY A 187 24.03 -23.66 6.27
C GLY A 187 22.58 -24.11 6.12
N PHE A 188 21.81 -23.46 5.26
CA PHE A 188 20.45 -23.89 4.92
C PHE A 188 20.09 -23.43 3.51
N GLU A 189 19.00 -23.96 2.99
CA GLU A 189 18.46 -23.63 1.67
C GLU A 189 17.29 -22.66 1.85
N ASP A 190 17.37 -21.48 1.21
CA ASP A 190 16.34 -20.43 1.27
C ASP A 190 15.96 -20.08 -0.18
N ASP A 191 14.73 -20.41 -0.59
CA ASP A 191 14.22 -20.21 -1.95
C ASP A 191 15.21 -20.68 -3.06
N ASP A 192 15.61 -21.95 -3.03
CA ASP A 192 16.57 -22.60 -3.94
C ASP A 192 17.98 -21.98 -3.95
N ARG A 193 18.35 -21.18 -2.93
CA ARG A 193 19.69 -20.60 -2.77
C ARG A 193 20.38 -21.10 -1.51
N ALA A 194 21.70 -21.22 -1.56
CA ALA A 194 22.48 -21.58 -0.39
C ALA A 194 22.66 -20.35 0.50
N THR A 195 22.30 -20.48 1.78
CA THR A 195 22.50 -19.42 2.77
C THR A 195 23.41 -19.91 3.89
N LEU A 196 24.38 -19.08 4.27
CA LEU A 196 25.30 -19.33 5.37
C LEU A 196 25.07 -18.29 6.46
N LEU A 197 24.98 -18.74 7.70
CA LEU A 197 24.81 -17.90 8.88
C LEU A 197 25.90 -18.24 9.91
N ALA A 198 26.72 -17.26 10.25
CA ALA A 198 27.69 -17.39 11.33
C ALA A 198 27.24 -16.63 12.57
N GLY A 199 27.45 -17.22 13.74
CA GLY A 199 27.15 -16.64 15.04
C GLY A 199 28.29 -16.82 16.02
N MET A 200 28.48 -15.84 16.90
CA MET A 200 29.55 -15.90 17.89
C MET A 200 29.17 -15.27 19.22
N THR A 201 29.63 -15.86 20.31
CA THR A 201 29.44 -15.36 21.68
C THR A 201 30.43 -14.23 22.02
N ASP A 202 30.03 -13.34 22.92
CA ASP A 202 30.79 -12.12 23.24
C ASP A 202 32.19 -12.40 23.82
N ASP A 203 32.40 -13.52 24.50
CA ASP A 203 33.71 -13.92 25.02
C ASP A 203 34.73 -14.21 23.91
N LEU A 204 34.28 -14.83 22.81
CA LEU A 204 35.10 -15.07 21.63
C LEU A 204 35.34 -13.79 20.82
N ILE A 205 34.35 -12.90 20.79
CA ILE A 205 34.49 -11.57 20.18
C ILE A 205 35.52 -10.73 20.91
N LYS A 206 35.52 -10.77 22.23
CA LYS A 206 36.54 -10.11 23.07
C LYS A 206 37.95 -10.66 22.83
N LYS A 207 38.07 -11.92 22.39
CA LYS A 207 39.34 -12.54 21.96
C LYS A 207 39.73 -12.19 20.51
N GLY A 208 38.96 -11.35 19.83
CA GLY A 208 39.26 -10.83 18.49
C GLY A 208 38.58 -11.56 17.33
N LEU A 209 37.81 -12.61 17.59
CA LEU A 209 37.10 -13.35 16.55
C LEU A 209 35.82 -12.60 16.12
N LYS A 210 35.48 -12.60 14.82
CA LYS A 210 34.23 -11.96 14.33
C LYS A 210 33.47 -12.86 13.37
N ALA A 211 32.15 -12.94 13.52
CA ALA A 211 31.30 -13.73 12.63
C ALA A 211 31.42 -13.26 11.18
N GLY A 212 31.57 -11.96 10.95
CA GLY A 212 31.76 -11.38 9.62
C GLY A 212 33.04 -11.86 8.92
N ASP A 213 34.12 -12.13 9.65
CA ASP A 213 35.38 -12.60 9.06
C ASP A 213 35.24 -14.06 8.61
N ILE A 214 34.53 -14.89 9.39
CA ILE A 214 34.19 -16.27 9.02
C ILE A 214 33.35 -16.29 7.75
N VAL A 215 32.26 -15.51 7.71
CA VAL A 215 31.37 -15.45 6.54
C VAL A 215 32.11 -15.02 5.28
N LYS A 216 32.96 -13.99 5.36
CA LYS A 216 33.76 -13.55 4.21
C LYS A 216 34.69 -14.64 3.67
N ALA A 217 35.21 -15.50 4.54
CA ALA A 217 36.08 -16.60 4.14
C ALA A 217 35.31 -17.74 3.46
N ILE A 218 34.07 -18.02 3.90
CA ILE A 218 33.29 -19.18 3.41
C ILE A 218 32.28 -18.83 2.32
N ALA A 219 31.84 -17.59 2.19
CA ALA A 219 30.87 -17.17 1.17
C ALA A 219 31.28 -17.54 -0.27
N PRO A 220 32.56 -17.44 -0.68
CA PRO A 220 32.97 -17.85 -2.03
C PRO A 220 32.77 -19.34 -2.33
N ILE A 221 32.63 -20.21 -1.31
CA ILE A 221 32.40 -21.66 -1.51
C ILE A 221 31.02 -21.91 -2.15
N ILE A 222 30.07 -21.01 -1.91
CA ILE A 222 28.72 -21.07 -2.46
C ILE A 222 28.52 -20.03 -3.58
N ASP A 223 29.61 -19.53 -4.18
CA ASP A 223 29.57 -18.42 -5.16
C ASP A 223 28.87 -17.15 -4.64
N GLY A 224 28.85 -16.99 -3.31
CA GLY A 224 28.08 -15.99 -2.60
C GLY A 224 28.89 -14.82 -2.07
N GLY A 225 28.15 -13.84 -1.56
CA GLY A 225 28.69 -12.66 -0.87
C GLY A 225 27.96 -12.44 0.45
N GLY A 226 28.66 -11.86 1.44
CA GLY A 226 28.06 -11.68 2.76
C GLY A 226 28.79 -10.74 3.70
N GLY A 227 28.13 -10.45 4.81
CA GLY A 227 28.62 -9.56 5.85
C GLY A 227 27.70 -9.51 7.07
N GLY A 228 28.13 -8.78 8.10
CA GLY A 228 27.34 -8.60 9.31
C GLY A 228 28.15 -8.05 10.47
N ARG A 229 27.54 -8.09 11.65
CA ARG A 229 28.14 -7.62 12.90
C ARG A 229 29.07 -8.71 13.48
N PRO A 230 29.98 -8.36 14.41
CA PRO A 230 30.84 -9.36 15.06
C PRO A 230 30.08 -10.53 15.69
N GLN A 231 28.86 -10.30 16.19
CA GLN A 231 28.01 -11.31 16.84
C GLN A 231 27.29 -12.23 15.86
N MET A 232 27.03 -11.76 14.63
CA MET A 232 26.24 -12.48 13.64
C MET A 232 26.45 -11.90 12.24
N ALA A 233 26.71 -12.78 11.27
CA ALA A 233 26.87 -12.41 9.87
C ALA A 233 26.24 -13.46 8.95
N GLN A 234 25.88 -13.04 7.74
CA GLN A 234 25.19 -13.90 6.77
C GLN A 234 25.80 -13.73 5.38
N ALA A 235 25.75 -14.80 4.58
CA ALA A 235 26.02 -14.81 3.14
C ALA A 235 24.94 -15.59 2.41
N GLY A 236 24.67 -15.20 1.17
CA GLY A 236 23.84 -15.95 0.23
C GLY A 236 24.55 -16.14 -1.10
N GLY A 237 24.26 -17.25 -1.77
CA GLY A 237 24.87 -17.67 -3.03
C GLY A 237 23.96 -18.64 -3.78
#